data_AF-A0A409YD01-F1
#
_entry.id   AF-A0A409YD01-F1
#
_cell.length_a   1.000
_cell.length_b   1.000
_cell.length_c   1.000
_cell.angle_alpha   90.00
_cell.angle_beta   90.00
_cell.angle_gamma   90.00
#
_symmetry.space_group_name_H-M   'P 1'
#
loop_
_entity.id
_entity.type
_entity.pdbx_description
1 polymer ?
#
loop_
_entity_poly.entity_id
_entity_poly.type
_entity_poly.pdbx_seq_one_letter_code
_entity_poly.pdbx_strand_id
1 'polypeptide(L)'
;MHHHIITPNISKVLRYPLCSQKVLVAIQNLLKDSLPCRTSIQLPRRLFKFLQKKDTSWTDADHPIPFLRSIMAIPARHQPYMDSNLGYALTKAVHAKFVPLIQILLENGANPQCHNSLAVKVAIKQKDLALLKLLVERTPTRPKAGKKPKMQDRVKLDPAMLKLAVLSQAKDIVQYMYREKGVIPDMETLKKIQI
;
A
#
# COMPACT_ATOMS: atom_id res chain seq x y z
N MET A 1 -17.09 -26.32 -34.49
CA MET A 1 -17.15 -26.45 -33.01
C MET A 1 -16.34 -25.33 -32.40
N HIS A 2 -16.97 -24.19 -32.07
CA HIS A 2 -16.28 -23.11 -31.36
C HIS A 2 -16.12 -23.52 -29.89
N HIS A 3 -14.94 -23.99 -29.52
CA HIS A 3 -14.57 -24.07 -28.11
C HIS A 3 -14.61 -22.64 -27.55
N HIS A 4 -15.66 -22.32 -26.79
CA HIS A 4 -15.63 -21.22 -25.85
C HIS A 4 -14.50 -21.52 -24.86
N ILE A 5 -13.29 -21.01 -25.15
CA ILE A 5 -12.22 -20.98 -24.16
C ILE A 5 -12.73 -20.03 -23.09
N ILE A 6 -13.27 -20.60 -22.01
CA ILE A 6 -13.58 -19.87 -20.78
C ILE A 6 -12.25 -19.35 -20.28
N THR A 7 -11.90 -18.12 -20.65
CA THR A 7 -10.68 -17.48 -20.15
C THR A 7 -10.89 -17.25 -18.66
N PRO A 8 -10.13 -17.95 -17.79
CA PRO A 8 -10.32 -17.80 -16.37
C PRO A 8 -9.91 -16.38 -15.98
N ASN A 9 -10.84 -15.64 -15.39
CA ASN A 9 -10.54 -14.32 -14.85
C ASN A 9 -9.48 -14.49 -13.75
N ILE A 10 -8.25 -14.02 -13.99
CA ILE A 10 -7.12 -14.17 -13.06
C ILE A 10 -7.51 -13.65 -11.67
N SER A 11 -8.25 -12.55 -11.58
CA SER A 11 -8.74 -12.02 -10.30
C SER A 11 -9.62 -13.00 -9.53
N LYS A 12 -10.34 -13.91 -10.20
CA LYS A 12 -11.10 -14.98 -9.55
C LYS A 12 -10.17 -16.09 -9.08
N VAL A 13 -9.23 -16.53 -9.92
CA VAL A 13 -8.28 -17.60 -9.57
C VAL A 13 -7.44 -17.20 -8.34
N LEU A 14 -6.96 -15.96 -8.30
CA LEU A 14 -6.18 -15.43 -7.20
C LEU A 14 -6.92 -15.47 -5.85
N ARG A 15 -8.27 -15.47 -5.83
CA ARG A 15 -9.04 -15.57 -4.58
C ARG A 15 -8.94 -16.94 -3.92
N TYR A 16 -8.62 -17.99 -4.67
CA TYR A 16 -8.53 -19.34 -4.13
C TYR A 16 -7.14 -19.61 -3.50
N PRO A 17 -7.07 -20.22 -2.31
CA PRO A 17 -5.80 -20.58 -1.67
C PRO A 17 -4.91 -21.49 -2.53
N LEU A 18 -5.53 -22.31 -3.39
CA LEU A 18 -4.85 -23.22 -4.32
C LEU A 18 -3.98 -22.50 -5.35
N CYS A 19 -4.25 -21.21 -5.62
CA CYS A 19 -3.43 -20.42 -6.52
C CYS A 19 -2.12 -20.01 -5.81
N SER A 20 -1.10 -20.86 -5.97
CA SER A 20 0.29 -20.63 -5.57
C SER A 20 1.10 -19.98 -6.70
N GLN A 21 2.34 -19.60 -6.40
CA GLN A 21 3.26 -19.04 -7.40
C GLN A 21 3.45 -19.98 -8.61
N LYS A 22 3.63 -21.28 -8.36
CA LYS A 22 3.79 -22.30 -9.42
C LYS A 22 2.54 -22.40 -10.30
N VAL A 23 1.36 -22.39 -9.67
CA VAL A 23 0.08 -22.45 -10.39
C VAL A 23 -0.13 -21.19 -11.23
N LEU A 24 0.22 -20.01 -10.70
CA LEU A 24 0.12 -18.76 -11.44
C LEU A 24 1.03 -18.77 -12.68
N VAL A 25 2.28 -19.23 -12.56
CA VAL A 25 3.22 -19.37 -13.68
C VAL A 25 2.71 -20.38 -14.71
N ALA A 26 2.14 -21.50 -14.28
CA ALA A 26 1.53 -22.48 -15.19
C ALA A 26 0.34 -21.88 -15.95
N ILE A 27 -0.54 -21.15 -15.26
CA ILE A 27 -1.67 -20.45 -15.88
C ILE A 27 -1.19 -19.37 -16.87
N GLN A 28 -0.16 -18.61 -16.50
CA GLN A 28 0.45 -17.62 -17.41
C GLN A 28 0.99 -18.30 -18.67
N ASN A 29 1.64 -19.45 -18.54
CA ASN A 29 2.17 -20.20 -19.68
C ASN A 29 1.07 -20.75 -20.59
N LEU A 30 -0.06 -21.17 -20.02
CA LEU A 30 -1.21 -21.66 -20.77
C LEU A 30 -1.99 -20.53 -21.48
N LEU A 31 -1.95 -19.31 -20.94
CA LEU A 31 -2.75 -18.18 -21.41
C LEU A 31 -1.95 -17.12 -22.18
N LYS A 32 -0.72 -17.43 -22.63
CA LYS A 32 0.21 -16.49 -23.28
C LYS A 32 -0.45 -15.62 -24.36
N ASP A 33 -1.39 -16.19 -25.11
CA ASP A 33 -2.00 -15.55 -26.29
C ASP A 33 -3.48 -15.16 -26.12
N SER A 34 -4.12 -15.51 -25.01
CA SER A 34 -5.59 -15.46 -24.87
C SER A 34 -6.11 -14.65 -23.67
N LEU A 35 -5.24 -13.91 -22.97
CA LEU A 35 -5.66 -13.07 -21.85
C LEU A 35 -6.53 -11.89 -22.33
N PRO A 36 -7.81 -11.80 -21.93
CA PRO A 36 -8.70 -10.73 -22.35
C PRO A 36 -8.15 -9.36 -21.93
N CYS A 37 -8.00 -8.44 -22.88
CA CYS A 37 -7.17 -7.23 -22.78
C CYS A 37 -7.63 -6.14 -21.77
N ARG A 38 -8.65 -6.38 -20.92
CA ARG A 38 -9.34 -5.29 -20.20
C ARG A 38 -9.63 -5.52 -18.72
N THR A 39 -9.32 -6.68 -18.13
CA THR A 39 -9.65 -6.91 -16.72
C THR A 39 -8.49 -6.49 -15.82
N SER A 40 -8.71 -5.44 -15.01
CA SER A 40 -7.78 -5.08 -13.93
C SER A 40 -7.67 -6.24 -12.94
N ILE A 41 -6.44 -6.63 -12.61
CA ILE A 41 -6.22 -7.72 -11.67
C ILE A 41 -6.44 -7.19 -10.26
N GLN A 42 -7.44 -7.74 -9.56
CA GLN A 42 -7.74 -7.34 -8.20
C GLN A 42 -6.94 -8.18 -7.22
N LEU A 43 -6.17 -7.53 -6.34
CA LEU A 43 -5.39 -8.23 -5.32
C LEU A 43 -6.34 -8.86 -4.27
N PRO A 44 -6.26 -10.18 -4.03
CA PRO A 44 -7.16 -10.85 -3.10
C PRO A 44 -6.76 -10.56 -1.64
N ARG A 45 -7.75 -10.29 -0.79
CA ARG A 45 -7.54 -10.01 0.64
C ARG A 45 -6.79 -11.12 1.38
N ARG A 46 -6.89 -12.38 0.92
CA ARG A 46 -6.25 -13.54 1.57
C ARG A 46 -4.74 -13.39 1.70
N LEU A 47 -4.08 -12.72 0.75
CA LEU A 47 -2.63 -12.53 0.77
C LEU A 47 -2.17 -11.65 1.93
N PHE A 48 -3.06 -10.80 2.43
CA PHE A 48 -2.76 -9.82 3.48
C PHE A 48 -3.51 -10.12 4.78
N LYS A 49 -4.43 -11.09 4.78
CA LYS A 49 -5.30 -11.41 5.92
C LYS A 49 -4.51 -11.81 7.16
N PHE A 50 -3.46 -12.61 6.95
CA PHE A 50 -2.62 -13.17 8.02
C PHE A 50 -1.37 -12.35 8.32
N LEU A 51 -1.27 -11.13 7.79
CA LEU A 51 -0.20 -10.22 8.18
C LEU A 51 -0.40 -9.75 9.62
N GLN A 52 0.57 -10.08 10.47
CA GLN A 52 0.61 -9.71 11.88
C GLN A 52 1.92 -9.01 12.18
N LYS A 53 1.97 -8.24 13.27
CA LYS A 53 3.25 -7.70 13.74
C LYS A 53 4.10 -8.90 14.20
N LYS A 54 5.34 -8.97 13.73
CA LYS A 54 6.32 -9.98 14.16
C LYS A 54 7.47 -9.28 14.88
N ASP A 55 8.15 -10.00 15.77
CA ASP A 55 9.28 -9.47 16.55
C ASP A 55 10.56 -9.35 15.71
N THR A 56 10.68 -10.16 14.66
CA THR A 56 11.79 -10.12 13.70
C THR A 56 11.55 -9.07 12.61
N SER A 57 12.61 -8.62 11.94
CA SER A 57 12.47 -7.69 10.81
C SER A 57 11.87 -8.39 9.58
N TRP A 58 10.95 -7.72 8.90
CA TRP A 58 10.42 -8.17 7.61
C TRP A 58 11.45 -8.03 6.49
N THR A 59 11.47 -8.99 5.57
CA THR A 59 12.39 -9.05 4.43
C THR A 59 11.64 -9.23 3.11
N ASP A 60 12.32 -9.03 1.98
CA ASP A 60 11.78 -9.27 0.64
C ASP A 60 11.45 -10.75 0.34
N ALA A 61 11.99 -11.68 1.15
CA ALA A 61 11.71 -13.11 1.02
C ALA A 61 10.40 -13.53 1.70
N ASP A 62 9.88 -12.70 2.62
CA ASP A 62 8.70 -13.03 3.39
C ASP A 62 7.41 -12.94 2.56
N HIS A 63 6.46 -13.83 2.86
CA HIS A 63 5.12 -13.77 2.28
C HIS A 63 4.43 -12.45 2.66
N PRO A 64 3.77 -11.72 1.72
CA PRO A 64 3.38 -12.12 0.37
C PRO A 64 4.31 -11.68 -0.77
N ILE A 65 5.50 -11.13 -0.49
CA ILE A 65 6.31 -10.43 -1.51
C ILE A 65 6.66 -11.31 -2.72
N PRO A 66 7.22 -12.52 -2.59
CA PRO A 66 7.59 -13.33 -3.76
C PRO A 66 6.40 -13.64 -4.68
N PHE A 67 5.24 -13.91 -4.09
CA PHE A 67 4.02 -14.16 -4.83
C PHE A 67 3.48 -12.89 -5.49
N LEU A 68 3.52 -11.76 -4.78
CA LEU A 68 3.12 -10.46 -5.31
C LEU A 68 3.97 -10.04 -6.51
N ARG A 69 5.29 -10.24 -6.46
CA ARG A 69 6.21 -9.99 -7.60
C ARG A 69 5.83 -10.85 -8.81
N SER A 70 5.39 -12.08 -8.59
CA SER A 70 4.93 -12.98 -9.67
C SER A 70 3.61 -12.51 -10.31
N ILE A 71 2.72 -11.88 -9.53
CA ILE A 71 1.51 -11.24 -10.04
C ILE A 71 1.87 -9.96 -10.82
N MET A 72 2.81 -9.17 -10.32
CA MET A 72 3.27 -7.94 -10.98
C MET A 72 4.04 -8.20 -12.28
N ALA A 73 4.64 -9.38 -12.43
CA ALA A 73 5.30 -9.81 -13.66
C ALA A 73 4.33 -10.11 -14.82
N ILE A 74 3.01 -10.10 -14.57
CA ILE A 74 2.01 -10.24 -15.63
C ILE A 74 2.14 -9.04 -16.59
N PRO A 75 2.02 -9.25 -17.93
CA PRO A 75 2.21 -8.19 -18.93
C PRO A 75 1.44 -6.90 -18.61
N ALA A 76 2.04 -5.76 -18.94
CA ALA A 76 1.58 -4.43 -18.53
C ALA A 76 0.12 -4.10 -18.89
N ARG A 77 -0.44 -4.74 -19.92
CA ARG A 77 -1.87 -4.71 -20.27
C ARG A 77 -2.82 -5.21 -19.17
N HIS A 78 -2.29 -5.84 -18.12
CA HIS A 78 -3.02 -6.46 -17.02
C HIS A 78 -2.47 -6.11 -15.63
N GLN A 79 -1.90 -4.92 -15.43
CA GLN A 79 -1.30 -4.57 -14.14
C GLN A 79 -2.29 -4.73 -12.97
N PRO A 80 -1.86 -5.35 -11.85
CA PRO A 80 -2.69 -5.44 -10.66
C PRO A 80 -2.99 -4.07 -10.09
N TYR A 81 -4.25 -3.86 -9.74
CA TYR A 81 -4.69 -2.63 -9.08
C TYR A 81 -4.29 -2.68 -7.60
N MET A 82 -3.31 -1.87 -7.18
CA MET A 82 -2.78 -1.91 -5.82
C MET A 82 -3.81 -1.54 -4.74
N ASP A 83 -4.77 -0.67 -5.06
CA ASP A 83 -5.78 -0.19 -4.12
C ASP A 83 -7.05 -1.08 -4.09
N SER A 84 -6.95 -2.29 -4.62
CA SER A 84 -8.01 -3.31 -4.54
C SER A 84 -8.55 -3.45 -3.12
N ASN A 85 -9.87 -3.56 -2.98
CA ASN A 85 -10.56 -3.61 -1.68
C ASN A 85 -10.29 -2.36 -0.81
N LEU A 86 -10.32 -1.17 -1.42
CA LEU A 86 -10.18 0.12 -0.73
C LEU A 86 -8.82 0.27 0.00
N GLY A 87 -7.72 -0.15 -0.63
CA GLY A 87 -6.38 -0.04 -0.05
C GLY A 87 -6.12 -1.02 1.10
N TYR A 88 -6.83 -2.16 1.14
CA TYR A 88 -6.67 -3.17 2.19
C TYR A 88 -5.24 -3.70 2.30
N ALA A 89 -4.55 -3.90 1.17
CA ALA A 89 -3.17 -4.37 1.12
C ALA A 89 -2.22 -3.42 1.87
N LEU A 90 -2.24 -2.14 1.51
CA LEU A 90 -1.40 -1.11 2.14
C LEU A 90 -1.74 -0.96 3.63
N THR A 91 -3.03 -0.92 3.98
CA THR A 91 -3.47 -0.83 5.38
C THR A 91 -2.95 -2.00 6.22
N LYS A 92 -3.00 -3.23 5.70
CA LYS A 92 -2.49 -4.42 6.40
C LYS A 92 -0.96 -4.43 6.50
N ALA A 93 -0.26 -4.00 5.45
CA ALA A 93 1.19 -3.89 5.47
C ALA A 93 1.67 -2.88 6.54
N VAL A 94 0.99 -1.72 6.64
CA VAL A 94 1.24 -0.71 7.68
C VAL A 94 0.93 -1.29 9.06
N HIS A 95 -0.22 -1.95 9.24
CA HIS A 95 -0.56 -2.57 10.51
C HIS A 95 0.51 -3.56 11.00
N ALA A 96 1.08 -4.35 10.09
CA ALA A 96 2.13 -5.33 10.38
C ALA A 96 3.55 -4.75 10.45
N LYS A 97 3.72 -3.44 10.19
CA LYS A 97 5.03 -2.77 10.03
C LYS A 97 5.94 -3.43 8.98
N PHE A 98 5.34 -3.94 7.90
CA PHE A 98 6.04 -4.64 6.83
C PHE A 98 6.61 -3.63 5.82
N VAL A 99 7.70 -2.96 6.19
CA VAL A 99 8.31 -1.87 5.39
C VAL A 99 8.60 -2.25 3.93
N PRO A 100 9.28 -3.37 3.62
CA PRO A 100 9.49 -3.77 2.22
C PRO A 100 8.20 -3.88 1.40
N LEU A 101 7.15 -4.46 1.99
CA LEU A 101 5.85 -4.59 1.32
C LEU A 101 5.20 -3.22 1.09
N ILE A 102 5.29 -2.31 2.07
CA ILE A 102 4.77 -0.94 1.94
C ILE A 102 5.46 -0.22 0.78
N GLN A 103 6.79 -0.29 0.71
CA GLN A 103 7.57 0.31 -0.38
C GLN A 103 7.13 -0.23 -1.74
N ILE A 104 7.05 -1.54 -1.90
CA ILE A 104 6.59 -2.18 -3.14
C ILE A 104 5.19 -1.70 -3.54
N LEU A 105 4.25 -1.64 -2.58
CA LEU A 105 2.89 -1.18 -2.87
C LEU A 105 2.88 0.28 -3.33
N LEU A 106 3.60 1.17 -2.64
CA LEU A 106 3.67 2.60 -3.00
C LEU A 106 4.38 2.83 -4.34
N GLU A 107 5.45 2.07 -4.62
CA GLU A 107 6.18 2.11 -5.89
C GLU A 107 5.31 1.66 -7.07
N ASN A 108 4.39 0.73 -6.82
CA ASN A 108 3.42 0.25 -7.81
C ASN A 108 2.10 1.06 -7.81
N GLY A 109 2.09 2.24 -7.19
CA GLY A 109 0.98 3.19 -7.28
C GLY A 109 -0.14 3.02 -6.26
N ALA A 110 0.07 2.30 -5.15
CA ALA A 110 -0.87 2.29 -4.04
C ALA A 110 -1.07 3.70 -3.49
N ASN A 111 -2.32 4.12 -3.29
CA ASN A 111 -2.67 5.42 -2.75
C ASN A 111 -2.88 5.33 -1.22
N PRO A 112 -2.03 5.99 -0.39
CA PRO A 112 -2.21 6.01 1.05
C PRO A 112 -3.49 6.71 1.52
N GLN A 113 -4.14 7.50 0.67
CA GLN A 113 -5.38 8.20 0.96
C GLN A 113 -6.63 7.32 0.79
N CYS A 114 -6.49 6.08 0.31
CA CYS A 114 -7.59 5.14 0.20
C CYS A 114 -8.32 4.92 1.53
N HIS A 115 -9.64 4.72 1.44
CA HIS A 115 -10.52 4.50 2.59
C HIS A 115 -10.33 5.57 3.67
N ASN A 116 -10.46 6.84 3.28
CA ASN A 116 -10.32 7.99 4.18
C ASN A 116 -8.95 7.98 4.92
N SER A 117 -7.88 7.74 4.15
CA SER A 117 -6.50 7.65 4.62
C SER A 117 -6.30 6.67 5.79
N LEU A 118 -6.95 5.50 5.75
CA LEU A 118 -6.91 4.54 6.85
C LEU A 118 -5.48 4.08 7.17
N ALA A 119 -4.64 3.87 6.15
CA ALA A 119 -3.24 3.49 6.33
C ALA A 119 -2.48 4.55 7.16
N VAL A 120 -2.66 5.82 6.85
CA VAL A 120 -2.05 6.95 7.57
C VAL A 120 -2.54 7.00 9.02
N LYS A 121 -3.85 6.85 9.23
CA LYS A 121 -4.46 6.83 10.57
C LYS A 121 -3.94 5.66 11.42
N VAL A 122 -3.68 4.49 10.83
CA VAL A 122 -3.06 3.36 11.51
C VAL A 122 -1.63 3.70 11.94
N ALA A 123 -0.81 4.30 11.07
CA ALA A 123 0.55 4.71 11.42
C ALA A 123 0.58 5.71 12.58
N ILE A 124 -0.34 6.68 12.59
CA ILE A 124 -0.50 7.65 13.70
C ILE A 124 -0.83 6.94 15.02
N LYS A 125 -1.80 6.02 15.00
CA LYS A 125 -2.17 5.24 16.21
C LYS A 125 -1.04 4.35 16.71
N GLN A 126 -0.17 3.90 15.82
CA GLN A 126 1.03 3.14 16.18
C GLN A 126 2.18 4.01 16.71
N LYS A 127 2.02 5.35 16.72
CA LYS A 127 3.05 6.31 17.14
C LYS A 127 4.36 6.13 16.37
N ASP A 128 4.26 5.79 15.09
CA ASP A 128 5.43 5.46 14.26
C ASP A 128 5.68 6.58 13.24
N LEU A 129 6.49 7.56 13.62
CA LEU A 129 6.81 8.70 12.76
C LEU A 129 7.53 8.27 11.48
N ALA A 130 8.44 7.29 11.56
CA ALA A 130 9.16 6.82 10.38
C ALA A 130 8.21 6.20 9.35
N LEU A 131 7.26 5.38 9.83
CA LEU A 131 6.22 4.79 9.01
C LEU A 131 5.26 5.84 8.43
N LEU A 132 4.92 6.87 9.21
CA LEU A 132 4.13 7.99 8.72
C LEU A 132 4.86 8.76 7.62
N LYS A 133 6.14 9.10 7.81
CA LYS A 133 6.97 9.78 6.81
C LYS A 133 7.05 8.95 5.52
N LEU A 134 7.21 7.63 5.63
CA LEU A 134 7.21 6.73 4.46
C LEU A 134 5.91 6.83 3.63
N LEU A 135 4.76 6.95 4.28
CA LEU A 135 3.46 7.07 3.62
C LEU A 135 3.20 8.47 3.03
N VAL A 136 3.60 9.52 3.76
CA VAL A 136 3.32 10.92 3.42
C VAL A 136 4.31 11.45 2.40
N GLU A 137 5.59 11.26 2.63
CA GLU A 137 6.65 11.80 1.79
C GLU A 137 6.80 10.94 0.53
N ARG A 138 7.21 11.55 -0.59
CA ARG A 138 7.62 10.78 -1.76
C ARG A 138 9.11 10.43 -1.66
N THR A 139 9.42 9.14 -1.55
CA THR A 139 10.80 8.66 -1.65
C THR A 139 11.34 8.94 -3.06
N PRO A 140 12.53 9.56 -3.22
CA PRO A 140 13.12 9.78 -4.54
C PRO A 140 13.56 8.43 -5.12
N THR A 141 12.75 7.84 -5.99
CA THR A 141 13.07 6.60 -6.71
C THR A 141 14.10 6.87 -7.80
N ARG A 142 15.39 6.86 -7.44
CA ARG A 142 16.58 7.09 -8.29
C ARG A 142 16.57 8.43 -9.07
N PRO A 143 17.67 9.20 -9.07
CA PRO A 143 17.72 10.41 -9.89
C PRO A 143 17.69 10.02 -11.38
N LYS A 144 16.54 10.16 -12.05
CA LYS A 144 16.54 10.33 -13.50
C LYS A 144 17.24 11.66 -13.75
N ALA A 145 18.34 11.65 -14.50
CA ALA A 145 19.13 12.84 -14.82
C ALA A 145 18.22 13.88 -15.51
N GLY A 146 17.80 14.88 -14.75
CA GLY A 146 16.83 15.89 -15.17
C GLY A 146 16.42 16.73 -13.96
N LYS A 147 16.14 18.02 -14.20
CA LYS A 147 15.83 19.02 -13.17
C LYS A 147 14.84 18.44 -12.16
N LYS A 148 15.25 18.35 -10.88
CA LYS A 148 14.42 17.84 -9.77
C LYS A 148 13.17 18.72 -9.64
N PRO A 149 11.96 18.29 -10.01
CA PRO A 149 10.78 19.02 -9.61
C PRO A 149 10.68 18.93 -8.08
N LYS A 150 10.23 20.01 -7.40
CA LYS A 150 9.84 19.95 -5.98
C LYS A 150 8.71 18.93 -5.86
N MET A 151 9.05 17.71 -5.47
CA MET A 151 8.12 16.59 -5.46
C MET A 151 7.21 16.73 -4.24
N GLN A 152 5.95 17.07 -4.48
CA GLN A 152 4.94 17.24 -3.43
C GLN A 152 4.69 15.90 -2.69
N ASP A 153 4.23 16.00 -1.45
CA ASP A 153 3.87 14.84 -0.62
C ASP A 153 2.81 13.96 -1.31
N ARG A 154 2.86 12.64 -1.04
CA ARG A 154 1.84 11.67 -1.47
C ARG A 154 0.49 11.95 -0.79
N VAL A 155 0.52 12.50 0.42
CA VAL A 155 -0.68 12.70 1.23
C VAL A 155 -0.71 14.13 1.75
N LYS A 156 -1.85 14.80 1.53
CA LYS A 156 -2.17 16.04 2.23
C LYS A 156 -2.72 15.69 3.62
N LEU A 157 -1.98 16.07 4.66
CA LEU A 157 -2.40 15.88 6.04
C LEU A 157 -3.49 16.89 6.42
N ASP A 158 -4.47 16.46 7.20
CA ASP A 158 -5.62 17.27 7.62
C ASP A 158 -5.65 17.49 9.15
N PRO A 159 -6.43 18.48 9.64
CA PRO A 159 -6.56 18.75 11.08
C PRO A 159 -7.14 17.56 11.86
N ALA A 160 -7.96 16.71 11.23
CA ALA A 160 -8.54 15.52 11.87
C ALA A 160 -7.46 14.47 12.20
N MET A 161 -6.49 14.28 11.31
CA MET A 161 -5.31 13.44 11.55
C MET A 161 -4.41 14.04 12.63
N LEU A 162 -4.28 15.37 12.70
CA LEU A 162 -3.53 16.04 13.76
C LEU A 162 -4.21 15.86 15.13
N LYS A 163 -5.53 16.05 15.19
CA LYS A 163 -6.33 15.75 16.40
C LYS A 163 -6.17 14.29 16.81
N LEU A 164 -6.19 13.35 15.85
CA LEU A 164 -5.92 11.93 16.12
C LEU A 164 -4.52 11.70 16.70
N ALA A 165 -3.49 12.39 16.20
CA ALA A 165 -2.12 12.27 16.71
C ALA A 165 -2.00 12.78 18.15
N VAL A 166 -2.66 13.90 18.47
CA VAL A 166 -2.74 14.43 19.85
C VAL A 166 -3.46 13.45 20.78
N LEU A 167 -4.62 12.93 20.37
CA LEU A 167 -5.37 11.93 21.14
C LEU A 167 -4.59 10.62 21.31
N SER A 168 -3.79 10.24 20.32
CA SER A 168 -2.91 9.08 20.39
C SER A 168 -1.65 9.36 21.20
N GLN A 169 -1.41 10.57 21.71
CA GLN A 169 -0.19 10.98 22.43
C GLN A 169 1.11 10.77 21.62
N ALA A 170 1.06 10.93 20.30
CA ALA A 170 2.23 10.82 19.42
C ALA A 170 2.91 12.19 19.25
N LYS A 171 3.69 12.63 20.25
CA LYS A 171 4.26 13.99 20.30
C LYS A 171 5.17 14.30 19.10
N ASP A 172 5.97 13.34 18.69
CA ASP A 172 6.86 13.39 17.52
C ASP A 172 6.08 13.58 16.21
N ILE A 173 4.96 12.86 16.05
CA ILE A 173 4.06 13.00 14.92
C ILE A 173 3.36 14.36 14.93
N VAL A 174 2.83 14.80 16.08
CA VAL A 174 2.18 16.12 16.21
C VAL A 174 3.15 17.23 15.81
N GLN A 175 4.38 17.16 16.32
CA GLN A 175 5.44 18.10 16.01
C GLN A 175 5.76 18.14 14.50
N TYR A 176 5.91 16.96 13.88
CA TYR A 176 6.11 16.84 12.43
C TYR A 176 4.96 17.46 11.64
N MET A 177 3.71 17.13 11.98
CA MET A 177 2.53 17.62 11.29
C MET A 177 2.36 19.14 11.41
N TYR A 178 2.60 19.68 12.61
CA TYR A 178 2.42 21.11 12.88
C TYR A 178 3.58 21.94 12.32
N ARG A 179 4.84 21.56 12.60
CA ARG A 179 6.01 22.38 12.26
C ARG A 179 6.55 22.12 10.85
N GLU A 180 6.65 20.85 10.43
CA GLU A 180 7.21 20.53 9.12
C GLU A 180 6.15 20.58 8.02
N LYS A 181 4.94 20.07 8.29
CA LYS A 181 3.85 20.02 7.29
C LYS A 181 2.85 21.16 7.37
N GLY A 182 2.94 22.02 8.39
CA GLY A 182 2.13 23.24 8.51
C GLY A 182 0.63 22.98 8.69
N VAL A 183 0.24 21.84 9.28
CA VAL A 183 -1.17 21.54 9.53
C VAL A 183 -1.67 22.45 10.66
N ILE A 184 -2.67 23.28 10.36
CA ILE A 184 -3.26 24.22 11.32
C ILE A 184 -4.15 23.44 12.31
N PRO A 185 -3.88 23.50 13.64
CA PRO A 185 -4.69 22.81 14.64
C PRO A 185 -5.97 23.59 14.97
N ASP A 186 -7.06 22.86 15.24
CA ASP A 186 -8.28 23.43 15.80
C ASP A 186 -8.06 23.98 17.22
N MET A 187 -8.94 24.87 17.70
CA MET A 187 -8.85 25.49 19.04
C MET A 187 -8.77 24.45 20.18
N GLU A 188 -9.50 23.34 20.08
CA GLU A 188 -9.42 22.23 21.05
C GLU A 188 -8.05 21.55 21.05
N THR A 189 -7.46 21.41 19.86
CA THR A 189 -6.17 20.74 19.65
C THR A 189 -5.03 21.63 20.16
N LEU A 190 -5.11 22.95 19.93
CA LEU A 190 -4.15 23.94 20.45
C LEU A 190 -4.04 23.89 21.99
N LYS A 191 -5.16 23.83 22.70
CA LYS A 191 -5.18 23.72 24.17
C LYS A 191 -4.45 22.47 24.68
N LYS A 192 -4.42 21.40 23.89
CA LYS A 192 -3.76 20.12 24.25
C LYS A 192 -2.30 20.02 23.82
N ILE A 193 -1.86 20.86 22.87
CA ILE A 193 -0.46 20.93 22.41
C ILE A 193 0.39 21.82 23.34
N GLN A 194 -0.24 22.78 24.04
CA GLN A 194 0.41 23.66 25.02
C GLN A 194 0.70 22.92 26.35
N ILE A 195 1.63 21.96 26.36
CA ILE A 195 2.26 21.41 27.57
C ILE A 195 3.71 21.03 27.28
#